data_AF-A0A352SXR4-F1
#
_entry.id   AF-A0A352SXR4-F1
#
_cell.length_a   1.000
_cell.length_b   1.000
_cell.length_c   1.000
_cell.angle_alpha   90.00
_cell.angle_beta   90.00
_cell.angle_gamma   90.00
#
_symmetry.space_group_name_H-M   'P 1'
#
loop_
_entity.id
_entity.type
_entity.pdbx_description
1 polymer ?
#
loop_
_entity_poly.entity_id
_entity_poly.type
_entity_poly.pdbx_seq_one_letter_code
_entity_poly.pdbx_strand_id
1 'polypeptide(L)'
;MALGFLTLVSFFTRIPVGRRIEYKEENFKKALSMYSLLGAVIGFFLVLTYLLFNNIYIDLIRGLVVTLCYVVITGGIHIDGAADTSDG
;
A
#
# COMPACT_ATOMS: atom_id res chain seq x y z
N MET A 1 0.13 17.63 8.89
CA MET A 1 -0.63 16.88 7.86
C MET A 1 0.31 16.16 6.89
N ALA A 2 1.11 16.86 6.07
CA ALA A 2 2.03 16.22 5.13
C ALA A 2 3.05 15.25 5.77
N LEU A 3 3.70 15.64 6.88
CA LEU A 3 4.65 14.77 7.58
C LEU A 3 3.97 13.49 8.14
N GLY A 4 2.75 13.61 8.65
CA GLY A 4 1.97 12.47 9.15
C GLY A 4 1.57 11.51 8.05
N PHE A 5 1.20 12.01 6.87
CA PHE A 5 0.97 11.17 5.70
C PHE A 5 2.22 10.39 5.29
N LEU A 6 3.39 11.05 5.29
CA LEU A 6 4.66 10.36 5.02
C LEU A 6 4.95 9.28 6.07
N THR A 7 4.56 9.47 7.34
CA THR A 7 4.65 8.42 8.37
C THR A 7 3.80 7.21 8.00
N LEU A 8 2.56 7.43 7.54
CA LEU A 8 1.71 6.33 7.06
C LEU A 8 2.33 5.62 5.85
N VAL A 9 2.83 6.36 4.88
CA VAL A 9 3.51 5.79 3.69
C VAL A 9 4.71 4.94 4.13
N SER A 10 5.57 5.42 5.04
CA SER A 10 6.71 4.63 5.54
C SER A 10 6.32 3.38 6.30
N PHE A 11 5.18 3.41 6.99
CA PHE A 11 4.75 2.31 7.85
C PHE A 11 4.04 1.23 7.07
N PHE A 12 3.13 1.62 6.17
CA PHE A 12 2.23 0.70 5.47
C PHE A 12 2.69 0.32 4.06
N THR A 13 3.79 0.89 3.57
CA THR A 13 4.31 0.62 2.22
C THR A 13 5.83 0.57 2.20
N ARG A 14 6.39 -0.03 1.14
CA ARG A 14 7.81 -0.01 0.79
C ARG A 14 8.22 1.22 -0.03
N ILE A 15 7.32 2.19 -0.26
CA ILE A 15 7.66 3.40 -1.02
C ILE A 15 8.69 4.21 -0.23
N PRO A 16 9.89 4.47 -0.78
CA PRO A 16 10.95 5.14 -0.04
C PRO A 16 10.59 6.61 0.21
N VAL A 17 10.48 6.96 1.48
CA VAL A 17 10.27 8.33 1.95
C VAL A 17 11.63 8.86 2.43
N GLY A 18 12.36 9.55 1.56
CA GLY A 18 13.77 9.95 1.74
C GLY A 18 14.09 10.91 2.91
N ARG A 19 13.20 11.08 3.88
CA ARG A 19 13.43 11.84 5.12
C ARG A 19 13.49 10.89 6.31
N ARG A 20 14.36 11.19 7.29
CA ARG A 20 14.26 10.54 8.62
C ARG A 20 12.96 11.00 9.27
N ILE A 21 11.94 10.16 9.22
CA ILE A 21 10.66 10.39 9.90
C ILE A 21 10.84 9.99 11.36
N GLU A 22 10.79 10.97 12.26
CA GLU A 22 10.75 10.68 13.70
C GLU A 22 9.39 10.08 14.04
N TYR A 23 9.39 8.81 14.47
CA TYR A 23 8.16 8.15 14.88
C TYR A 23 7.73 8.67 16.27
N LYS A 24 6.51 9.20 16.35
CA LYS A 24 5.83 9.52 17.61
C LYS A 24 4.43 8.96 17.55
N GLU A 25 4.07 8.14 18.52
CA GLU A 25 2.79 7.42 18.55
C GLU A 25 1.58 8.37 18.44
N GLU A 26 1.61 9.51 19.14
CA GLU A 26 0.52 10.50 19.07
C GLU A 26 0.34 11.08 17.67
N ASN A 27 1.45 11.35 16.96
CA ASN A 27 1.43 11.84 15.60
C ASN A 27 0.94 10.78 14.61
N PHE A 28 1.33 9.52 14.84
CA PHE A 28 0.85 8.38 14.05
C PHE A 28 -0.67 8.21 14.20
N LYS A 29 -1.20 8.23 15.44
CA LYS A 29 -2.64 8.16 15.70
C LYS A 29 -3.42 9.28 15.00
N LYS A 30 -2.92 10.53 15.07
CA LYS A 30 -3.52 11.66 14.34
C LYS A 30 -3.46 11.45 12.82
N ALA A 31 -2.36 10.88 12.31
CA ALA A 31 -2.18 10.64 10.89
C ALA A 31 -3.15 9.59 10.32
N LEU A 32 -3.62 8.62 11.11
CA LEU A 32 -4.59 7.59 10.68
C LEU A 32 -5.87 8.17 10.05
N SER A 33 -6.24 9.42 10.37
CA SER A 33 -7.32 10.13 9.68
C SER A 33 -7.12 10.24 8.15
N MET A 34 -5.87 10.12 7.67
CA MET A 34 -5.50 10.13 6.26
C MET A 34 -5.31 8.74 5.66
N TYR A 35 -5.66 7.67 6.38
CA TYR A 35 -5.44 6.29 5.92
C TYR A 35 -6.17 5.98 4.61
N SER A 36 -7.38 6.50 4.42
CA SER A 36 -8.12 6.36 3.15
C SER A 36 -7.38 6.97 1.96
N LEU A 37 -6.63 8.06 2.18
CA LEU A 37 -5.81 8.66 1.13
C LEU A 37 -4.63 7.75 0.75
N LEU A 38 -4.03 7.05 1.73
CA LEU A 38 -3.00 6.06 1.45
C LEU A 38 -3.57 4.91 0.59
N GLY A 39 -4.77 4.45 0.92
CA GLY A 39 -5.50 3.47 0.11
C GLY A 39 -5.71 3.94 -1.33
N ALA A 40 -6.06 5.22 -1.53
CA ALA A 40 -6.18 5.81 -2.86
C ALA A 40 -4.85 5.84 -3.63
N VAL A 41 -3.72 6.11 -2.95
CA VAL A 41 -2.39 6.05 -3.56
C VAL A 41 -2.05 4.63 -4.01
N ILE A 42 -2.30 3.63 -3.18
CA ILE A 42 -2.09 2.22 -3.56
C ILE A 42 -3.01 1.86 -4.74
N GLY A 43 -4.30 2.20 -4.64
CA GLY A 43 -5.29 1.96 -5.69
C GLY A 43 -4.92 2.60 -7.03
N PHE A 44 -4.36 3.81 -7.02
CA PHE A 44 -3.87 4.47 -8.23
C PHE A 44 -2.81 3.62 -8.96
N PHE A 45 -1.82 3.09 -8.24
CA PHE A 45 -0.81 2.21 -8.85
C PHE A 45 -1.39 0.88 -9.34
N LEU A 46 -2.37 0.32 -8.63
CA LEU A 46 -3.05 -0.91 -9.05
C LEU A 46 -3.88 -0.70 -10.31
N VAL A 47 -4.63 0.41 -10.40
CA VAL A 47 -5.39 0.78 -11.60
C VAL A 47 -4.45 1.03 -12.77
N LEU A 48 -3.35 1.76 -12.55
CA LEU A 48 -2.35 1.98 -13.59
C LEU A 48 -1.75 0.66 -14.09
N THR A 49 -1.42 -0.26 -13.18
CA THR A 49 -0.94 -1.61 -13.53
C THR A 49 -1.99 -2.38 -14.32
N TYR A 50 -3.24 -2.37 -13.87
CA TYR A 50 -4.34 -3.03 -14.58
C TYR A 50 -4.47 -2.50 -16.03
N LEU A 51 -4.43 -1.18 -16.21
CA LEU A 51 -4.55 -0.55 -17.52
C LEU A 51 -3.35 -0.87 -18.43
N LEU A 52 -2.13 -0.89 -17.89
CA LEU A 52 -0.92 -1.26 -18.65
C LEU A 52 -0.97 -2.70 -19.17
N PHE A 53 -1.57 -3.60 -18.39
CA PHE A 53 -1.71 -5.03 -18.74
C PHE A 53 -3.09 -5.38 -19.31
N ASN A 54 -3.89 -4.38 -19.70
CA ASN A 54 -5.26 -4.60 -20.19
C ASN A 54 -5.32 -5.40 -21.51
N ASN A 55 -4.23 -5.40 -22.29
CA ASN A 55 -4.13 -6.15 -23.55
C ASN A 55 -3.85 -7.65 -23.34
N ILE A 56 -3.61 -8.11 -22.10
CA ILE A 56 -3.49 -9.54 -21.78
C ILE A 56 -4.89 -10.12 -21.64
N TYR A 57 -5.29 -10.97 -22.59
CA TYR A 57 -6.61 -11.63 -22.61
C TYR A 57 -6.77 -12.74 -21.56
N ILE A 58 -5.71 -13.09 -20.83
CA ILE A 58 -5.75 -14.09 -19.77
C ILE A 58 -5.93 -13.38 -18.42
N ASP A 59 -7.17 -13.38 -17.91
CA ASP A 59 -7.52 -12.71 -16.66
C ASP A 59 -6.67 -13.16 -15.47
N LEU A 60 -6.30 -14.44 -15.40
CA LEU A 60 -5.45 -14.99 -14.35
C LEU A 60 -4.07 -14.32 -14.30
N ILE A 61 -3.46 -14.09 -15.46
CA ILE A 61 -2.13 -13.45 -15.54
C ILE A 61 -2.25 -11.98 -15.15
N ARG A 62 -3.31 -11.29 -15.61
CA ARG A 62 -3.56 -9.89 -15.23
C ARG A 62 -3.76 -9.76 -13.72
N GLY A 63 -4.57 -10.64 -13.12
CA GLY A 63 -4.78 -10.69 -11.68
C GLY A 63 -3.48 -10.95 -10.91
N LEU A 64 -2.67 -11.91 -11.36
CA LEU A 64 -1.36 -12.19 -10.77
C LEU A 64 -0.45 -10.95 -10.78
N VAL A 65 -0.35 -10.26 -11.92
CA VAL A 65 0.49 -9.05 -12.04
C VAL A 65 0.01 -7.92 -11.12
N VAL A 66 -1.31 -7.70 -11.02
CA VAL A 66 -1.87 -6.69 -10.11
C VAL A 66 -1.58 -7.07 -8.65
N THR A 67 -1.74 -8.33 -8.26
CA THR A 67 -1.42 -8.81 -6.92
C THR A 67 0.08 -8.68 -6.60
N LEU A 68 0.95 -9.02 -7.55
CA LEU A 68 2.40 -8.83 -7.38
C LEU A 68 2.75 -7.35 -7.22
N CYS A 69 2.13 -6.45 -7.99
CA CYS A 69 2.29 -5.01 -7.82
C CYS A 69 1.88 -4.57 -6.40
N TYR A 70 0.74 -5.05 -5.90
CA TYR A 70 0.28 -4.78 -4.53
C TYR A 70 1.30 -5.24 -3.48
N VAL A 71 1.85 -6.45 -3.62
CA VAL A 71 2.87 -6.99 -2.70
C VAL A 71 4.15 -6.16 -2.76
N VAL A 72 4.60 -5.75 -3.95
CA VAL A 72 5.80 -4.92 -4.12
C VAL A 72 5.63 -3.55 -3.45
N ILE A 73 4.47 -2.91 -3.62
CA ILE A 73 4.16 -1.60 -3.03
C ILE A 73 4.07 -1.71 -1.51
N THR A 74 3.37 -2.72 -0.99
CA THR A 74 3.07 -2.83 0.45
C THR A 74 4.19 -3.51 1.24
N GLY A 75 5.05 -4.27 0.57
CA GLY A 75 6.01 -5.15 1.22
C GLY A 75 5.39 -6.42 1.83
N GLY A 76 4.11 -6.70 1.57
CA GLY A 76 3.42 -7.90 2.03
C GLY A 76 2.63 -7.75 3.33
N ILE A 77 2.81 -6.66 4.09
CA ILE A 77 2.26 -6.52 5.45
C ILE A 77 0.72 -6.64 5.51
N HIS A 78 0.02 -6.20 4.46
CA HIS A 78 -1.44 -6.25 4.46
C HIS A 78 -1.97 -7.64 4.20
N ILE A 79 -1.27 -8.43 3.36
CA ILE A 79 -1.63 -9.83 3.12
C ILE A 79 -1.27 -10.66 4.36
N ASP A 80 -0.15 -10.34 5.02
CA ASP A 80 0.25 -10.94 6.29
C ASP A 80 -0.83 -10.72 7.36
N GLY A 81 -1.28 -9.49 7.58
CA GLY A 81 -2.36 -9.21 8.51
C GLY A 81 -3.70 -9.88 8.15
N ALA A 82 -3.98 -10.07 6.85
CA ALA A 82 -5.15 -10.83 6.41
C ALA A 82 -5.00 -12.34 6.69
N ALA A 83 -3.80 -12.88 6.55
CA ALA A 83 -3.46 -14.26 6.88
C ALA A 83 -3.56 -14.49 8.40
N ASP A 84 -2.95 -13.62 9.20
CA ASP A 84 -3.02 -13.63 10.68
C ASP A 84 -4.46 -13.55 11.22
N THR A 85 -5.35 -12.88 10.49
CA THR A 85 -6.77 -12.80 10.84
C THR A 85 -7.53 -14.09 10.48
N SER A 86 -7.01 -14.86 9.52
CA SER A 86 -7.67 -16.05 8.96
C SER A 86 -7.17 -17.36 9.56
N ASP A 87 -5.96 -17.39 10.12
CA ASP A 87 -5.33 -18.60 10.69
C ASP A 87 -5.42 -18.69 12.22
N GLY A 88 -5.98 -17.66 12.87
CA GLY A 88 -6.34 -17.61 14.29
C GLY A 88 -7.74 -18.10 14.63
#